data_AF-A0A923VXM5-F1
#
_entry.id   AF-A0A923VXM5-F1
#
_cell.length_a   1.000
_cell.length_b   1.000
_cell.length_c   1.000
_cell.angle_alpha   90.00
_cell.angle_beta   90.00
_cell.angle_gamma   90.00
#
_symmetry.space_group_name_H-M   'P 1'
#
loop_
_entity.id
_entity.type
_entity.pdbx_description
1 polymer ?
#
loop_
_entity_poly.entity_id
_entity_poly.type
_entity_poly.pdbx_seq_one_letter_code
_entity_poly.pdbx_strand_id
1 'polypeptide(L)' 'KGTYIRSIAFDFGKAMHSGGHLVALRRTKIGNYEVENAMDIGVFEENLINSK' A
#
# COMPACT_ATOMS: atom_id res chain seq x y z
N LYS A 1 0.77 -13.64 -0.37
CA LYS A 1 -0.54 -14.16 0.10
C LYS A 1 -1.62 -13.11 -0.18
N GLY A 2 -2.85 -13.50 -0.52
CA GLY A 2 -3.86 -12.62 -1.14
C GLY A 2 -5.02 -12.20 -0.24
N THR A 3 -4.77 -11.41 0.80
CA THR A 3 -5.85 -10.83 1.62
C THR A 3 -6.44 -9.59 0.94
N TYR A 4 -7.75 -9.58 0.71
CA TYR A 4 -8.46 -8.45 0.14
C TYR A 4 -8.87 -7.45 1.22
N ILE A 5 -8.04 -6.44 1.49
CA ILE A 5 -8.29 -5.41 2.51
C ILE A 5 -9.62 -4.66 2.27
N ARG A 6 -10.03 -4.50 1.01
CA ARG A 6 -11.32 -3.89 0.65
C ARG A 6 -12.51 -4.69 1.20
N SER A 7 -12.43 -6.02 1.17
CA SER A 7 -13.48 -6.88 1.74
C SER A 7 -13.59 -6.70 3.25
N ILE A 8 -12.45 -6.57 3.94
CA ILE A 8 -12.42 -6.29 5.38
C ILE A 8 -13.12 -4.96 5.70
N ALA A 9 -12.85 -3.89 4.94
CA ALA A 9 -13.51 -2.59 5.14
C ALA A 9 -15.04 -2.67 4.96
N PHE A 10 -15.51 -3.48 4.00
CA PHE A 10 -16.92 -3.72 3.75
C PHE A 10 -17.59 -4.52 4.88
N ASP A 11 -16.96 -5.63 5.29
CA ASP A 11 -17.46 -6.48 6.37
C ASP A 11 -17.46 -5.74 7.72
N PHE A 12 -16.47 -4.87 7.95
CA PHE A 12 -16.43 -3.97 9.10
C PHE A 12 -17.62 -3.01 9.11
N GLY A 13 -17.94 -2.38 7.97
CA GLY A 13 -19.14 -1.53 7.85
C GLY A 13 -20.41 -2.29 8.22
N LYS A 14 -20.60 -3.49 7.64
CA LYS A 14 -21.73 -4.37 7.97
C LYS A 14 -21.85 -4.67 9.47
N ALA A 15 -20.73 -4.99 10.13
CA ALA A 15 -20.70 -5.30 11.55
C ALA A 15 -21.10 -4.10 12.43
N MET A 16 -20.88 -2.88 11.95
CA MET A 16 -21.28 -1.63 12.62
C MET A 16 -22.72 -1.21 12.30
N HIS A 17 -23.49 -2.05 11.60
CA HIS A 17 -24.84 -1.71 11.10
C HIS A 17 -24.86 -0.43 10.24
N SER A 18 -23.77 -0.17 9.52
CA SER A 18 -23.60 0.99 8.62
C SER A 18 -22.88 0.57 7.33
N GLY A 19 -22.58 1.52 6.44
CA GLY A 19 -21.72 1.31 5.28
C GLY A 19 -20.24 1.50 5.64
N GLY A 20 -19.36 0.82 4.89
CA GLY A 20 -17.91 1.01 5.00
C GLY A 20 -17.22 0.76 3.66
N HIS A 21 -16.31 1.65 3.27
CA HIS A 21 -15.48 1.47 2.08
C HIS A 21 -14.06 1.99 2.34
N LEU A 22 -13.08 1.39 1.67
CA LEU A 22 -11.67 1.74 1.81
C LEU A 22 -11.37 3.01 0.99
N VAL A 23 -11.02 4.11 1.66
CA VAL A 23 -10.70 5.40 1.02
C VAL A 23 -9.24 5.50 0.58
N ALA A 24 -8.32 4.97 1.40
CA ALA A 24 -6.89 4.97 1.11
C ALA A 24 -6.25 3.68 1.64
N LEU A 25 -5.21 3.23 0.95
CA LEU A 25 -4.42 2.06 1.36
C LEU A 25 -2.96 2.27 0.96
N ARG A 26 -2.06 2.13 1.92
CA ARG A 26 -0.62 2.07 1.67
C ARG A 26 -0.07 0.77 2.23
N ARG A 27 0.67 0.03 1.41
CA ARG A 27 1.39 -1.16 1.87
C ARG A 27 2.72 -0.73 2.48
N THR A 28 2.98 -1.11 3.73
CA THR A 28 4.22 -0.77 4.44
C THR A 28 5.25 -1.90 4.41
N LYS A 29 4.85 -3.15 4.17
CA LYS A 29 5.75 -4.31 4.21
C LYS A 29 5.41 -5.39 3.19
N ILE A 30 6.44 -6.04 2.65
CA ILE A 30 6.36 -7.24 1.81
C ILE A 30 7.46 -8.21 2.24
N GLY A 31 7.14 -9.23 3.04
CA GLY A 31 8.16 -10.12 3.59
C GLY A 31 9.20 -9.33 4.38
N ASN A 32 10.45 -9.34 3.91
CA ASN A 32 11.57 -8.64 4.54
C ASN A 32 11.76 -7.18 4.04
N TYR A 33 10.95 -6.72 3.09
CA TYR A 33 11.05 -5.36 2.55
C TYR A 33 10.07 -4.42 3.27
N GLU A 34 10.56 -3.29 3.75
CA GLU A 34 9.79 -2.22 4.40
C GLU A 34 9.77 -0.97 3.53
N VAL A 35 8.66 -0.24 3.52
CA VAL A 35 8.46 0.94 2.66
C VAL A 35 9.38 2.10 3.06
N GLU A 36 9.78 2.15 4.32
CA GLU A 36 10.72 3.10 4.88
C GLU A 36 12.12 2.96 4.25
N ASN A 37 12.45 1.77 3.73
CA ASN A 37 13.68 1.47 3.02
C ASN A 37 13.51 1.50 1.50
N ALA A 38 12.34 1.91 0.98
CA ALA A 38 12.08 1.94 -0.45
C ALA A 38 12.72 3.17 -1.11
N MET A 39 13.20 2.98 -2.34
CA MET A 39 13.67 4.09 -3.17
C MET A 39 12.48 4.86 -3.75
N ASP A 40 12.52 6.18 -3.63
CA ASP A 40 11.56 7.04 -4.32
C ASP A 40 11.80 7.00 -5.84
N ILE A 41 10.73 7.11 -6.62
CA ILE A 41 10.81 7.02 -8.08
C ILE A 41 11.64 8.17 -8.68
N GLY A 42 11.58 9.38 -8.13
CA GLY A 42 12.37 10.50 -8.62
C GLY A 42 13.86 10.28 -8.40
N VAL A 43 14.24 9.74 -7.23
CA VAL A 43 15.63 9.36 -6.94
C VAL A 43 16.11 8.26 -7.89
N PHE A 44 15.25 7.30 -8.21
CA PHE A 44 15.57 6.26 -9.19
C PHE A 44 15.83 6.85 -10.58
N GLU A 45 14.97 7.76 -11.05
CA GLU A 45 15.10 8.42 -12.36
C GLU A 45 16.40 9.23 -12.46
N GLU A 46 16.74 10.01 -11.42
CA GLU A 46 17.99 10.78 -11.36
C GLU A 46 19.23 9.87 -11.44
N ASN A 47 19.24 8.78 -10.67
CA ASN A 47 20.34 7.80 -10.70
C ASN A 47 20.51 7.17 -12.09
N LEU A 48 19.40 6.90 -12.78
CA LEU A 48 19.42 6.30 -14.11
C LEU A 48 20.00 7.27 -15.17
N ILE A 49 19.72 8.57 -15.05
CA ILE A 49 20.25 9.60 -15.94
C ILE A 49 21.76 9.79 -15.68
N ASN A 50 22.16 9.89 -14.42
CA ASN A 50 23.55 10.15 -14.01
C ASN A 50 24.48 8.95 -14.20
N SER A 51 23.94 7.75 -14.41
CA SER A 51 24.69 6.53 -14.69
C SER A 51 25.04 6.35 -16.18
N LYS A 52 24.65 7.29 -17.05
CA LYS A 52 25.05 7.33 -18.47
C LYS A 52 26.29 8.17 -18.67
#